data_AF-A0A5Q4GTF7-F1
#
_entry.id   AF-A0A5Q4GTF7-F1
#
_cell.length_a   1.000
_cell.length_b   1.000
_cell.length_c   1.000
_cell.angle_alpha   90.00
_cell.angle_beta   90.00
_cell.angle_gamma   90.00
#
_symmetry.space_group_name_H-M   'P 1'
#
loop_
_entity.id
_entity.type
_entity.pdbx_description
1 polymer ?
#
loop_
_entity_poly.entity_id
_entity_poly.type
_entity_poly.pdbx_seq_one_letter_code
_entity_poly.pdbx_strand_id
1 'polypeptide(L)'
;MGDVNAPGAYSLNGHETVLDALIAAGGLCSRANDRKIILTRPCHDGQPLILPVRYQQIVQLGEVSTNYQLLPGDRIYVPSLTLWEDIKQTLHLAGDGETATKRD
;
A
#
# COMPACT_ATOMS: atom_id res chain seq x y z
N MET A 1 2.55 -2.11 -14.60
CA MET A 1 3.52 -2.72 -13.66
C MET A 1 3.60 -1.78 -12.46
N GLY A 2 3.50 -2.30 -11.23
CA GLY A 2 3.32 -1.50 -10.02
C GLY A 2 4.58 -0.71 -9.61
N ASP A 3 4.40 0.27 -8.72
CA ASP A 3 5.46 1.18 -8.28
C ASP A 3 6.20 0.64 -7.04
N VAL A 4 6.90 -0.48 -7.26
CA VAL A 4 7.80 -1.14 -6.29
C VAL A 4 9.21 -1.19 -6.85
N ASN A 5 10.24 -1.28 -5.99
CA ASN A 5 11.64 -1.23 -6.41
C ASN A 5 12.04 -2.38 -7.35
N ALA A 6 11.43 -3.56 -7.20
CA ALA A 6 11.61 -4.71 -8.07
C ALA A 6 10.26 -5.35 -8.42
N PRO A 7 9.61 -4.95 -9.53
CA PRO A 7 8.39 -5.61 -9.98
C PRO A 7 8.75 -6.96 -10.62
N GLY A 8 8.11 -8.05 -10.17
CA GLY A 8 8.41 -9.38 -10.68
C GLY A 8 7.53 -10.47 -10.08
N ALA A 9 7.72 -11.69 -10.58
CA ALA A 9 7.14 -12.87 -9.96
C ALA A 9 8.08 -13.37 -8.85
N TYR A 10 7.52 -13.57 -7.66
CA TYR A 10 8.24 -14.08 -6.50
C TYR A 10 7.69 -15.44 -6.13
N SER A 11 8.58 -16.43 -5.95
CA SER A 11 8.21 -17.72 -5.40
C SER A 11 8.04 -17.59 -3.90
N LEU A 12 6.85 -17.89 -3.41
CA LEU A 12 6.50 -17.86 -2.00
C LEU A 12 6.48 -19.31 -1.47
N ASN A 13 6.98 -19.52 -0.26
CA ASN A 13 7.00 -20.83 0.41
C ASN A 13 5.68 -21.13 1.15
N GLY A 14 4.76 -20.16 1.19
CA GLY A 14 3.41 -20.30 1.74
C GLY A 14 3.24 -19.74 3.15
N HIS A 15 4.28 -19.11 3.71
CA HIS A 15 4.24 -18.47 5.04
C HIS A 15 4.35 -16.94 4.95
N GLU A 16 4.55 -16.41 3.75
CA GLU A 16 4.77 -15.00 3.50
C GLU A 16 3.45 -14.21 3.53
N THR A 17 3.53 -13.01 4.10
CA THR A 17 2.45 -12.04 4.13
C THR A 17 2.63 -10.97 3.05
N VAL A 18 1.62 -10.12 2.87
CA VAL A 18 1.71 -8.97 1.97
C VAL A 18 2.93 -8.10 2.30
N LEU A 19 3.22 -7.88 3.58
CA LEU A 19 4.40 -7.12 4.01
C LEU A 19 5.71 -7.79 3.56
N ASP A 20 5.83 -9.10 3.73
CA ASP A 20 7.03 -9.84 3.32
C ASP A 20 7.29 -9.74 1.83
N ALA A 21 6.23 -9.80 1.00
CA ALA A 21 6.35 -9.62 -0.44
C ALA A 21 6.72 -8.18 -0.83
N LEU A 22 6.20 -7.17 -0.13
CA LEU A 22 6.62 -5.78 -0.35
C LEU A 22 8.09 -5.57 0.01
N ILE A 23 8.57 -6.19 1.08
CA ILE A 23 9.99 -6.18 1.48
C ILE A 23 10.85 -6.90 0.42
N ALA A 24 10.41 -8.07 -0.05
CA ALA A 24 11.10 -8.81 -1.11
C ALA A 24 11.14 -8.05 -2.44
N ALA A 25 10.14 -7.21 -2.71
CA ALA A 25 10.11 -6.28 -3.83
C ALA A 25 10.99 -5.03 -3.62
N GLY A 26 11.77 -4.97 -2.55
CA GLY A 26 12.66 -3.86 -2.21
C GLY A 26 11.96 -2.68 -1.54
N GLY A 27 10.73 -2.86 -1.06
CA GLY A 27 9.91 -1.82 -0.46
C GLY A 27 9.14 -0.97 -1.49
N LEU A 28 8.38 -0.01 -0.95
CA LEU A 28 7.63 0.96 -1.76
C LEU A 28 8.58 2.04 -2.32
N CYS A 29 8.36 2.45 -3.56
CA CYS A 29 9.02 3.63 -4.13
C CYS A 29 8.55 4.91 -3.42
N SER A 30 9.36 5.98 -3.44
CA SER A 30 8.96 7.29 -2.86
C SER A 30 7.71 7.89 -3.49
N ARG A 31 7.32 7.43 -4.69
CA ARG A 31 6.13 7.88 -5.41
C ARG A 31 4.97 6.89 -5.34
N ALA A 32 5.10 5.80 -4.59
CA ALA A 32 4.03 4.84 -4.38
C ALA A 32 2.93 5.41 -3.48
N ASN A 33 1.68 5.08 -3.79
CA ASN A 33 0.52 5.42 -2.97
C ASN A 33 0.27 4.27 -1.98
N ASP A 34 0.78 4.44 -0.76
CA ASP A 34 0.70 3.49 0.34
C ASP A 34 -0.70 3.28 0.92
N ARG A 35 -1.66 4.13 0.54
CA ARG A 35 -3.07 4.06 0.98
C ARG A 35 -3.98 3.28 0.03
N LYS A 36 -3.53 3.00 -1.19
CA LYS A 36 -4.31 2.36 -2.25
C LYS A 36 -3.75 1.02 -2.70
N ILE A 37 -2.93 0.38 -1.87
CA ILE A 37 -2.40 -0.95 -2.16
C ILE A 37 -3.53 -1.96 -2.09
N ILE A 38 -3.61 -2.83 -3.10
CA ILE A 38 -4.60 -3.91 -3.16
C ILE A 38 -3.92 -5.25 -3.42
N LEU A 39 -4.44 -6.29 -2.77
CA LEU A 39 -4.16 -7.68 -3.05
C LEU A 39 -5.32 -8.23 -3.87
N THR A 40 -5.02 -8.76 -5.05
CA THR A 40 -6.00 -9.41 -5.94
C THR A 40 -5.78 -10.90 -5.88
N ARG A 41 -6.78 -11.63 -5.38
CA ARG A 41 -6.77 -13.09 -5.28
C ARG A 41 -7.68 -13.70 -6.33
N PRO A 42 -7.19 -14.58 -7.20
CA PRO A 42 -8.05 -15.28 -8.16
C PRO A 42 -8.99 -16.25 -7.41
N CYS A 43 -10.29 -16.18 -7.70
CA CYS A 43 -11.29 -17.12 -7.19
C CYS A 43 -11.83 -18.01 -8.33
N HIS A 44 -12.32 -19.20 -7.99
CA HIS A 44 -12.80 -20.21 -8.95
C HIS A 44 -14.05 -19.77 -9.73
N ASP A 45 -14.81 -18.87 -9.12
CA ASP A 45 -16.07 -18.27 -9.57
C ASP A 45 -15.86 -17.12 -10.58
N GLY A 46 -14.61 -16.88 -11.00
CA GLY A 46 -14.26 -15.98 -12.10
C GLY A 46 -14.18 -14.50 -11.71
N GLN A 47 -14.64 -14.13 -10.51
CA GLN A 47 -14.45 -12.79 -9.96
C GLN A 47 -13.26 -12.79 -8.99
N PRO A 48 -12.22 -11.97 -9.23
CA PRO A 48 -11.11 -11.89 -8.30
C PRO A 48 -11.55 -11.20 -7.00
N LEU A 49 -11.14 -11.75 -5.86
CA LEU A 49 -11.29 -11.13 -4.57
C LEU A 49 -10.27 -10.00 -4.42
N ILE A 50 -10.75 -8.78 -4.18
CA ILE A 50 -9.91 -7.59 -3.98
C ILE A 50 -9.86 -7.28 -2.49
N LEU A 51 -8.66 -7.34 -1.92
CA LEU A 51 -8.40 -7.12 -0.50
C LEU A 51 -7.58 -5.83 -0.34
N PRO A 52 -8.10 -4.79 0.34
CA PRO A 52 -7.35 -3.56 0.57
C PRO A 52 -6.26 -3.77 1.64
N VAL A 53 -5.06 -3.26 1.37
CA VAL A 53 -3.91 -3.38 2.26
C VAL A 53 -3.59 -2.02 2.85
N ARG A 54 -3.67 -1.89 4.17
CA ARG A 54 -3.40 -0.63 4.89
C ARG A 54 -1.95 -0.60 5.34
N TYR A 55 -1.04 -0.35 4.40
CA TYR A 55 0.41 -0.38 4.64
C TYR A 55 0.83 0.43 5.87
N GLN A 56 0.41 1.71 5.97
CA GLN A 56 0.76 2.57 7.10
C GLN A 56 0.38 1.98 8.45
N GLN A 57 -0.78 1.33 8.54
CA GLN A 57 -1.25 0.74 9.80
C GLN A 57 -0.42 -0.49 10.17
N ILE A 58 -0.01 -1.29 9.18
CA ILE A 58 0.87 -2.45 9.38
C ILE A 58 2.24 -1.99 9.88
N VAL A 59 2.90 -1.04 9.20
CA VAL A 59 4.28 -0.66 9.53
C VAL A 59 4.40 0.33 10.70
N GLN A 60 3.46 1.25 10.89
CA GLN A 60 3.56 2.29 11.93
C GLN A 60 2.83 1.91 13.22
N LEU A 61 1.68 1.23 13.10
CA LEU A 61 0.81 0.91 14.24
C LEU A 61 0.87 -0.57 14.64
N GLY A 62 1.57 -1.42 13.88
CA GLY A 62 1.61 -2.87 14.11
C GLY A 62 0.25 -3.56 13.89
N GLU A 63 -0.63 -2.93 13.12
CA GLU A 63 -1.99 -3.40 12.86
C GLU A 63 -1.97 -4.47 11.77
N VAL A 64 -2.16 -5.73 12.13
CA VAL A 64 -1.99 -6.87 11.21
C VAL A 64 -3.27 -7.32 10.49
N SER A 65 -4.43 -6.71 10.73
CA SER A 65 -5.72 -7.17 10.16
C SER A 65 -5.76 -7.09 8.63
N THR A 66 -4.90 -6.26 8.03
CA THR A 66 -4.75 -6.17 6.57
C THR A 66 -3.42 -6.73 6.05
N ASN A 67 -2.61 -7.34 6.93
CA ASN A 67 -1.40 -8.06 6.53
C ASN A 67 -1.74 -9.51 6.17
N TYR A 68 -2.42 -9.69 5.04
CA TYR A 68 -2.90 -11.00 4.62
C TYR A 68 -1.75 -11.96 4.31
N GLN A 69 -1.96 -13.23 4.62
CA GLN A 69 -1.10 -14.30 4.13
C GLN A 69 -1.33 -14.48 2.62
N LEU A 70 -0.24 -14.62 1.88
CA LEU A 70 -0.27 -14.76 0.43
C LEU A 70 -0.51 -16.20 0.02
N LEU A 71 -1.29 -16.36 -1.03
CA LEU A 71 -1.60 -17.65 -1.63
C LEU A 71 -1.08 -17.72 -3.07
N PRO A 72 -0.86 -18.93 -3.61
CA PRO A 72 -0.46 -19.10 -5.00
C PRO A 72 -1.43 -18.41 -5.96
N GLY A 73 -0.90 -17.58 -6.86
CA GLY A 73 -1.68 -16.83 -7.84
C GLY A 73 -2.15 -15.45 -7.38
N ASP A 74 -1.93 -15.09 -6.12
CA ASP A 74 -2.16 -13.73 -5.62
C ASP A 74 -1.31 -12.69 -6.36
N ARG A 75 -1.87 -11.49 -6.51
CA ARG A 75 -1.21 -10.36 -7.16
C ARG A 75 -1.33 -9.12 -6.30
N ILE A 76 -0.20 -8.53 -5.91
CA ILE A 76 -0.18 -7.25 -5.19
C ILE A 76 -0.04 -6.14 -6.22
N TYR A 77 -0.94 -5.16 -6.18
CA TYR A 77 -0.88 -3.96 -7.01
C TYR A 77 -0.63 -2.74 -6.13
N VAL A 78 0.48 -2.07 -6.42
CA VAL A 78 0.90 -0.82 -5.79
C VAL A 78 0.75 0.30 -6.83
N PRO A 79 -0.26 1.17 -6.70
CA PRO A 79 -0.38 2.33 -7.57
C PRO A 79 0.67 3.39 -7.23
N SER A 80 1.11 4.13 -8.25
CA SER A 80 1.86 5.37 -8.05
C SER A 80 0.91 6.51 -7.70
N LEU A 81 1.35 7.47 -6.89
CA LEU A 81 0.69 8.75 -6.70
C LEU A 81 0.51 9.41 -8.06
N THR A 82 -0.75 9.63 -8.44
CA THR A 82 -1.02 10.51 -9.58
C THR A 82 -0.79 11.96 -9.16
N LEU A 83 -0.39 12.81 -10.10
CA LEU A 83 -0.10 14.24 -9.84
C LEU A 83 -1.27 14.95 -9.12
N TRP A 84 -2.50 14.51 -9.38
CA TRP A 84 -3.70 15.02 -8.74
C TRP A 84 -3.89 14.55 -7.29
N GLU A 85 -3.46 13.33 -6.97
CA GLU A 85 -3.49 12.80 -5.60
C GLU A 85 -2.42 13.45 -4.73
N ASP A 86 -1.24 13.70 -5.30
CA ASP A 86 -0.13 14.42 -4.67
C ASP A 86 -0.57 15.84 -4.26
N ILE A 87 -1.14 16.60 -5.20
CA ILE A 87 -1.66 17.96 -4.93
C ILE A 87 -2.72 17.96 -3.82
N LYS A 88 -3.66 16.98 -3.83
CA LYS A 88 -4.66 16.86 -2.76
C LYS A 88 -4.05 16.59 -1.40
N GLN A 89 -3.01 15.76 -1.36
CA GLN A 89 -2.33 15.40 -0.12
C GLN A 89 -1.52 16.60 0.43
N THR A 90 -0.81 17.33 -0.43
CA THR A 90 -0.09 18.56 -0.06
C THR A 90 -1.04 19.66 0.41
N LEU A 91 -2.16 19.89 -0.29
CA LEU A 91 -3.12 20.92 0.08
C LEU A 91 -3.79 20.64 1.45
N HIS A 92 -4.03 19.36 1.76
CA HIS A 92 -4.59 18.96 3.05
C HIS A 92 -3.59 19.19 4.20
N LEU A 93 -2.28 18.97 3.96
CA LEU A 93 -1.22 19.22 4.95
C LEU A 93 -0.94 20.71 5.19
N ALA A 94 -1.20 21.56 4.19
CA ALA A 94 -1.03 23.01 4.31
C ALA A 94 -2.17 23.69 5.09
N GLY A 95 -3.28 22.99 5.36
CA GLY A 95 -4.46 23.54 6.05
C GLY A 95 -4.35 23.64 7.58
N ASP A 96 -3.37 22.97 8.20
CA ASP A 96 -3.31 22.83 9.67
C ASP A 96 -2.26 23.76 10.34
N GLY A 97 -1.74 24.76 9.62
CA GLY A 97 -0.61 25.60 10.06
C GLY A 97 -0.91 26.98 10.66
N GLU A 98 -2.17 27.44 10.69
CA GLU A 98 -2.46 28.85 11.03
C GLU A 98 -3.48 29.02 12.16
N THR A 99 -3.18 28.46 13.34
CA THR A 99 -3.74 28.98 14.60
C THR A 99 -2.67 29.04 15.68
N ALA A 100 -1.75 30.00 15.57
CA ALA A 100 -0.95 30.42 16.71
C ALA A 100 -0.80 31.94 16.75
N THR A 101 -1.15 32.50 17.91
CA THR A 101 -0.80 33.83 18.41
C THR A 101 -1.57 35.02 17.85
N LYS A 102 -2.58 35.42 18.62
CA LYS A 102 -2.66 36.82 19.04
C LYS A 102 -2.94 36.87 20.54
N ARG A 103 -1.86 37.00 21.33
CA ARG A 103 -1.90 37.75 22.58
C ARG A 103 -2.23 39.19 22.19
N ASP A 104 -3.25 39.76 22.81
CA ASP A 104 -3.16 40.94 23.69
C ASP A 104 -4.58 41.29 24.20
#